data_AF-A0A5J4DQ67-F1
#
_entry.id   AF-A0A5J4DQ67-F1
#
_cell.length_a   1.000
_cell.length_b   1.000
_cell.length_c   1.000
_cell.angle_alpha   90.00
_cell.angle_beta   90.00
_cell.angle_gamma   90.00
#
_symmetry.space_group_name_H-M   'P 1'
#
loop_
_entity.id
_entity.type
_entity.pdbx_description
1 polymer ?
#
loop_
_entity_poly.entity_id
_entity_poly.type
_entity_poly.pdbx_seq_one_letter_code
_entity_poly.pdbx_strand_id
1 'polypeptide(L)'
;MPIFTTGNKELIGLLHLEDETGFPIVADKNLEINIDSSDNEFLSIDPVFFQHGSGSALVFAQVGHSIPDGIDSDEFEINPVVEVEDESATTTEIEIFGPDEESHKLVAEPLIDKILANSEFPIVVYLTDDDEVTKFPKNSDLFVSPSQIFDVETKPVVSGEDLIMIDTFAADQGSETLVFSVNYLEDAEITLESLLLKPANIVIEHSDTIFTGTNDIFSIQLLNSQGHPVFATQDVEINFVVNDESLIQIPATATIKKGEYYTLFDAGPKAGGTTEITALSDGFPISSTTIQLKSLTPILNLDTPTIVESGEVFTAKLAAKQDQIPLPGMKVKWVIDGGILQLSDKKTGPTGEAVASIISTSDKQVKVFASVSGSYYSPNDISNIVRVNATSEFLAFADEETEFTKPEIGGIDPVIIIVPIMIVLMGYMLMKKGIIKIKNTPAAPNPVQIQEV
;
A
#
# COMPACT_ATOMS: atom_id res chain seq x y z
N MET A 1 -7.53 30.09 -63.00
CA MET A 1 -6.41 29.52 -62.22
C MET A 1 -7.04 28.56 -61.24
N PRO A 2 -6.41 27.43 -60.88
CA PRO A 2 -6.96 26.56 -59.85
C PRO A 2 -7.05 27.33 -58.52
N ILE A 3 -8.10 27.08 -57.75
CA ILE A 3 -8.32 27.71 -56.44
C ILE A 3 -8.07 26.67 -55.35
N PHE A 4 -7.26 27.01 -54.36
CA PHE A 4 -6.95 26.11 -53.25
C PHE A 4 -7.80 26.48 -52.02
N THR A 5 -8.36 25.50 -51.33
CA THR A 5 -9.19 25.72 -50.13
C THR A 5 -8.34 26.05 -48.89
N THR A 6 -7.57 27.13 -48.93
CA THR A 6 -6.63 27.45 -47.85
C THR A 6 -7.26 28.18 -46.67
N GLY A 7 -8.52 28.62 -46.81
CA GLY A 7 -9.16 29.49 -45.82
C GLY A 7 -8.64 30.93 -45.83
N ASN A 8 -7.79 31.31 -46.78
CA ASN A 8 -7.19 32.64 -46.86
C ASN A 8 -7.74 33.43 -48.04
N LYS A 9 -7.39 34.71 -48.07
CA LYS A 9 -7.57 35.56 -49.23
C LYS A 9 -6.52 35.22 -50.29
N GLU A 10 -6.98 34.77 -51.45
CA GLU A 10 -6.13 34.31 -52.55
C GLU A 10 -6.33 35.12 -53.83
N LEU A 11 -5.31 35.11 -54.70
CA LEU A 11 -5.41 35.60 -56.06
C LEU A 11 -6.01 34.49 -56.93
N ILE A 12 -7.26 34.64 -57.33
CA ILE A 12 -8.00 33.58 -58.04
C ILE A 12 -8.04 33.80 -59.56
N GLY A 13 -7.78 35.03 -60.02
CA GLY A 13 -7.99 35.38 -61.41
C GLY A 13 -7.31 36.67 -61.88
N LEU A 14 -7.41 36.89 -63.18
CA LEU A 14 -7.22 38.17 -63.85
C LEU A 14 -8.50 38.43 -64.64
N LEU A 15 -9.12 39.58 -64.44
CA LEU A 15 -10.22 40.06 -65.26
C LEU A 15 -9.66 41.06 -66.28
N HIS A 16 -10.07 40.98 -67.54
CA HIS A 16 -9.69 41.95 -68.57
C HIS A 16 -10.89 42.39 -69.40
N LEU A 17 -10.79 43.56 -70.02
CA LEU A 17 -11.83 44.14 -70.85
C LEU A 17 -11.59 43.80 -72.32
N GLU A 18 -12.63 43.38 -73.04
CA GLU A 18 -12.59 43.14 -74.48
C GLU A 18 -13.72 43.90 -75.18
N ASP A 19 -13.54 44.19 -76.47
CA ASP A 19 -14.64 44.64 -77.34
C ASP A 19 -15.46 43.46 -77.89
N GLU A 20 -16.53 43.76 -78.63
CA GLU A 20 -17.42 42.75 -79.25
C GLU A 20 -16.69 41.80 -80.21
N THR A 21 -15.46 42.13 -80.64
CA THR A 21 -14.63 41.29 -81.52
C THR A 21 -13.55 40.51 -80.76
N GLY A 22 -13.52 40.61 -79.43
CA GLY A 22 -12.55 39.93 -78.56
C GLY A 22 -11.19 40.62 -78.50
N PHE A 23 -11.06 41.88 -78.95
CA PHE A 23 -9.80 42.61 -78.78
C PHE A 23 -9.75 43.29 -77.41
N PRO A 24 -8.58 43.25 -76.72
CA PRO A 24 -8.45 43.88 -75.42
C PRO A 24 -8.59 45.41 -75.51
N ILE A 25 -9.39 45.98 -74.61
CA ILE A 25 -9.61 47.43 -74.49
C ILE A 25 -9.20 47.94 -73.11
N VAL A 26 -9.25 49.26 -72.93
CA VAL A 26 -8.99 49.92 -71.65
C VAL A 26 -10.22 50.66 -71.18
N ALA A 27 -10.39 50.76 -69.86
CA ALA A 27 -11.52 51.44 -69.24
C ALA A 27 -11.48 52.96 -69.56
N ASP A 28 -12.57 53.49 -70.08
CA ASP A 28 -12.73 54.92 -70.39
C ASP A 28 -13.08 55.77 -69.16
N LYS A 29 -13.39 55.11 -68.03
CA LYS A 29 -13.58 55.67 -66.69
C LYS A 29 -13.17 54.64 -65.64
N ASN A 30 -13.23 54.98 -64.36
CA ASN A 30 -13.08 53.97 -63.33
C ASN A 30 -14.31 53.03 -63.35
N LEU A 31 -14.08 51.72 -63.34
CA LEU A 31 -15.13 50.70 -63.30
C LEU A 31 -14.96 49.84 -62.05
N GLU A 32 -16.08 49.45 -61.47
CA GLU A 32 -16.16 48.47 -60.39
C GLU A 32 -17.04 47.33 -60.91
N ILE A 33 -16.50 46.11 -60.89
CA ILE A 33 -17.17 44.91 -61.37
C ILE A 33 -17.32 43.96 -60.18
N ASN A 34 -18.56 43.63 -59.84
CA ASN A 34 -18.84 42.58 -58.86
C ASN A 34 -18.80 41.23 -59.55
N ILE A 35 -18.35 40.20 -58.85
CA ILE A 35 -18.34 38.83 -59.35
C ILE A 35 -19.07 37.99 -58.31
N ASP A 36 -20.16 37.37 -58.72
CA ASP A 36 -20.92 36.44 -57.89
C ASP A 36 -20.32 35.03 -58.04
N SER A 37 -20.38 34.27 -56.95
CA SER A 37 -20.04 32.84 -56.95
C SER A 37 -21.31 32.00 -56.80
N SER A 38 -21.27 30.76 -57.33
CA SER A 38 -22.28 29.73 -57.04
C SER A 38 -22.43 29.45 -55.54
N ASP A 39 -21.38 29.66 -54.74
CA ASP A 39 -21.40 29.61 -53.28
C ASP A 39 -20.55 30.74 -52.69
N ASN A 40 -21.23 31.84 -52.31
CA ASN A 40 -20.59 33.00 -51.69
C ASN A 40 -20.13 32.75 -50.23
N GLU A 41 -20.57 31.68 -49.57
CA GLU A 41 -20.06 31.31 -48.24
C GLU A 41 -18.69 30.64 -48.36
N PHE A 42 -18.49 29.84 -49.41
CA PHE A 42 -17.21 29.22 -49.74
C PHE A 42 -16.24 30.16 -50.48
N LEU A 43 -16.70 30.88 -51.51
CA LEU A 43 -15.86 31.77 -52.33
C LEU A 43 -16.44 33.19 -52.38
N SER A 44 -16.00 34.04 -51.45
CA SER A 44 -16.39 35.46 -51.43
C SER A 44 -15.39 36.29 -52.24
N ILE A 45 -15.79 36.73 -53.43
CA ILE A 45 -14.93 37.50 -54.34
C ILE A 45 -15.01 38.99 -54.03
N ASP A 46 -13.86 39.67 -53.95
CA ASP A 46 -13.84 41.13 -53.78
C ASP A 46 -14.32 41.84 -55.06
N PRO A 47 -14.96 43.02 -54.94
CA PRO A 47 -15.19 43.89 -56.09
C PRO A 47 -13.88 44.20 -56.83
N VAL A 48 -13.91 44.08 -58.15
CA VAL A 48 -12.75 44.28 -59.02
C VAL A 48 -12.75 45.70 -59.57
N PHE A 49 -11.69 46.45 -59.31
CA PHE A 49 -11.57 47.86 -59.69
C PHE A 49 -10.65 48.07 -60.90
N PHE A 50 -11.20 48.60 -61.99
CA PHE A 50 -10.43 49.10 -63.13
C PHE A 50 -10.25 50.61 -62.99
N GLN A 51 -9.01 51.07 -63.04
CA GLN A 51 -8.71 52.50 -63.16
C GLN A 51 -8.88 52.95 -64.61
N HIS A 52 -9.24 54.22 -64.81
CA HIS A 52 -9.23 54.84 -66.14
C HIS A 52 -7.89 54.57 -66.87
N GLY A 53 -7.97 54.00 -68.07
CA GLY A 53 -6.81 53.61 -68.88
C GLY A 53 -6.23 52.23 -68.57
N SER A 54 -6.78 51.47 -67.61
CA SER A 54 -6.42 50.07 -67.36
C SER A 54 -7.30 49.11 -68.15
N GLY A 55 -6.72 48.02 -68.66
CA GLY A 55 -7.44 46.98 -69.40
C GLY A 55 -7.53 45.64 -68.67
N SER A 56 -6.89 45.50 -67.51
CA SER A 56 -6.94 44.31 -66.68
C SER A 56 -6.81 44.64 -65.20
N ALA A 57 -7.38 43.78 -64.35
CA ALA A 57 -7.34 43.89 -62.90
C ALA A 57 -7.24 42.49 -62.28
N LEU A 58 -6.52 42.41 -61.16
CA LEU A 58 -6.38 41.17 -60.40
C LEU A 58 -7.67 40.89 -59.62
N VAL A 59 -8.06 39.62 -59.55
CA VAL A 59 -9.25 39.17 -58.82
C VAL A 59 -8.81 38.43 -57.57
N PHE A 60 -9.18 38.97 -56.41
CA PHE A 60 -8.94 38.35 -55.12
C PHE A 60 -10.24 37.83 -54.53
N ALA A 61 -10.18 36.71 -53.83
CA ALA A 61 -11.32 36.15 -53.12
C ALA A 61 -10.89 35.55 -51.79
N GLN A 62 -11.78 35.59 -50.81
CA GLN A 62 -11.67 34.79 -49.60
C GLN A 62 -12.20 33.39 -49.90
N VAL A 63 -11.35 32.38 -49.75
CA VAL A 63 -11.69 30.97 -50.03
C VAL A 63 -11.99 30.25 -48.72
N GLY A 64 -12.87 29.25 -48.76
CA GLY A 64 -13.15 28.32 -47.66
C GLY A 64 -11.98 27.37 -47.36
N HIS A 65 -12.12 26.58 -46.29
CA HIS A 65 -11.11 25.61 -45.85
C HIS A 65 -11.28 24.21 -46.45
N SER A 66 -12.45 23.90 -47.01
CA SER A 66 -12.77 22.64 -47.69
C SER A 66 -13.86 22.86 -48.72
N ILE A 67 -13.98 21.92 -49.65
CA ILE A 67 -15.00 21.94 -50.71
C ILE A 67 -16.36 21.58 -50.07
N PRO A 68 -17.39 22.44 -50.18
CA PRO A 68 -18.69 22.17 -49.57
C PRO A 68 -19.34 20.91 -50.11
N ASP A 69 -20.08 20.21 -49.25
CA ASP A 69 -20.85 19.04 -49.65
C ASP A 69 -21.81 19.34 -50.82
N GLY A 70 -21.89 18.42 -51.78
CA GLY A 70 -22.74 18.50 -52.97
C GLY A 70 -22.23 19.40 -54.10
N ILE A 71 -21.02 19.95 -53.98
CA ILE A 71 -20.35 20.70 -55.04
C ILE A 71 -19.30 19.80 -55.71
N ASP A 72 -19.44 19.56 -57.02
CA ASP A 72 -18.39 18.92 -57.80
C ASP A 72 -17.22 19.92 -57.99
N SER A 73 -16.00 19.51 -57.67
CA SER A 73 -14.80 20.36 -57.73
C SER A 73 -14.55 20.97 -59.11
N ASP A 74 -15.12 20.33 -60.15
CA ASP A 74 -14.97 20.70 -61.55
C ASP A 74 -16.14 21.57 -62.07
N GLU A 75 -17.24 21.73 -61.30
CA GLU A 75 -18.47 22.44 -61.75
C GLU A 75 -18.73 23.77 -61.01
N PHE A 76 -17.74 24.32 -60.31
CA PHE A 76 -17.94 25.57 -59.57
C PHE A 76 -17.95 26.79 -60.49
N GLU A 77 -18.98 27.63 -60.39
CA GLU A 77 -19.20 28.74 -61.32
C GLU A 77 -18.95 30.11 -60.67
N ILE A 78 -18.31 31.00 -61.41
CA ILE A 78 -18.25 32.45 -61.12
C ILE A 78 -18.89 33.25 -62.25
N ASN A 79 -19.57 34.33 -61.90
CA ASN A 79 -20.32 35.16 -62.83
C ASN A 79 -20.08 36.66 -62.59
N PRO A 80 -19.47 37.41 -63.52
CA PRO A 80 -19.33 38.84 -63.38
C PRO A 80 -20.71 39.52 -63.53
N VAL A 81 -21.09 40.33 -62.54
CA VAL A 81 -22.35 41.08 -62.55
C VAL A 81 -22.10 42.42 -63.24
N VAL A 82 -22.57 42.54 -64.49
CA VAL A 82 -22.49 43.78 -65.27
C VAL A 82 -23.90 44.28 -65.58
N GLU A 83 -24.21 45.52 -65.18
CA GLU A 83 -25.48 46.18 -65.54
C GLU A 83 -25.44 46.66 -67.01
N VAL A 84 -25.59 45.73 -67.96
CA VAL A 84 -25.81 46.06 -69.38
C VAL A 84 -27.19 45.56 -69.78
N GLU A 85 -28.01 46.44 -70.37
CA GLU A 85 -29.47 46.25 -70.52
C GLU A 85 -29.92 45.05 -71.37
N ASP A 86 -29.04 44.28 -72.02
CA ASP A 86 -29.46 43.18 -72.91
C ASP A 86 -28.48 41.98 -73.04
N GLU A 87 -27.43 41.89 -72.21
CA GLU A 87 -26.44 40.80 -72.30
C GLU A 87 -26.19 40.13 -70.95
N SER A 88 -26.46 38.83 -70.86
CA SER A 88 -26.06 38.01 -69.71
C SER A 88 -24.56 37.77 -69.78
N ALA A 89 -23.84 38.13 -68.72
CA ALA A 89 -22.46 37.73 -68.55
C ALA A 89 -22.30 36.21 -68.65
N THR A 90 -21.21 35.76 -69.26
CA THR A 90 -20.86 34.34 -69.36
C THR A 90 -20.34 33.83 -68.03
N THR A 91 -20.96 32.77 -67.50
CA THR A 91 -20.43 32.03 -66.36
C THR A 91 -19.09 31.40 -66.74
N THR A 92 -18.18 31.34 -65.78
CA THR A 92 -16.88 30.68 -65.93
C THR A 92 -16.76 29.58 -64.90
N GLU A 93 -16.55 28.35 -65.36
CA GLU A 93 -16.24 27.20 -64.51
C GLU A 93 -14.79 27.31 -64.01
N ILE A 94 -14.59 27.03 -62.72
CA ILE A 94 -13.29 27.08 -62.04
C ILE A 94 -13.04 25.76 -61.30
N GLU A 95 -11.86 25.19 -61.50
CA GLU A 95 -11.42 24.00 -60.75
C GLU A 95 -11.00 24.40 -59.32
N ILE A 96 -11.53 23.69 -58.34
CA ILE A 96 -11.19 23.86 -56.92
C ILE A 96 -10.40 22.64 -56.43
N PHE A 97 -9.37 22.88 -55.63
CA PHE A 97 -8.54 21.83 -55.04
C PHE A 97 -8.51 21.95 -53.52
N GLY A 98 -8.85 20.86 -52.83
CA GLY A 98 -8.90 20.82 -51.38
C GLY A 98 -9.53 19.52 -50.86
N PRO A 99 -9.54 19.31 -49.54
CA PRO A 99 -10.32 18.26 -48.92
C PRO A 99 -11.82 18.50 -49.12
N ASP A 100 -12.57 17.43 -49.35
CA ASP A 100 -14.03 17.47 -49.40
C ASP A 100 -14.60 17.49 -47.97
N GLU A 101 -15.67 18.24 -47.73
CA GLU A 101 -16.30 18.23 -46.40
C GLU A 101 -16.75 16.83 -45.96
N GLU A 102 -17.14 15.97 -46.91
CA GLU A 102 -17.56 14.59 -46.65
C GLU A 102 -16.40 13.64 -46.29
N SER A 103 -15.16 13.98 -46.63
CA SER A 103 -13.99 13.13 -46.32
C SER A 103 -13.48 13.34 -44.89
N HIS A 104 -13.86 14.45 -44.26
CA HIS A 104 -13.45 14.81 -42.91
C HIS A 104 -13.97 13.81 -41.86
N LYS A 105 -13.07 13.42 -40.95
CA LYS A 105 -13.39 12.60 -39.78
C LYS A 105 -13.10 13.37 -38.51
N LEU A 106 -14.07 13.41 -37.61
CA LEU A 106 -13.84 13.92 -36.27
C LEU A 106 -13.02 12.89 -35.47
N VAL A 107 -12.00 13.36 -34.78
CA VAL A 107 -11.16 12.55 -33.90
C VAL A 107 -11.12 13.22 -32.54
N ALA A 108 -11.23 12.42 -31.48
CA ALA A 108 -11.01 12.85 -30.12
C ALA A 108 -9.98 11.93 -29.46
N GLU A 109 -9.06 12.48 -28.67
CA GLU A 109 -8.02 11.70 -27.99
C GLU A 109 -7.67 12.33 -26.63
N PRO A 110 -7.52 11.54 -25.55
CA PRO A 110 -6.97 12.05 -24.30
C PRO A 110 -5.45 12.27 -24.46
N LEU A 111 -4.92 13.36 -23.88
CA LEU A 111 -3.47 13.59 -23.91
C LEU A 111 -2.70 12.78 -22.84
N ILE A 112 -3.41 11.96 -22.06
CA ILE A 112 -2.85 11.04 -21.08
C ILE A 112 -3.54 9.67 -21.14
N ASP A 113 -2.76 8.59 -21.04
CA ASP A 113 -3.29 7.23 -21.14
C ASP A 113 -3.97 6.73 -19.86
N LYS A 114 -3.54 7.25 -18.69
CA LYS A 114 -4.00 6.79 -17.37
C LYS A 114 -4.58 7.96 -16.61
N ILE A 115 -5.90 7.92 -16.43
CA ILE A 115 -6.63 8.97 -15.74
C ILE A 115 -6.81 8.58 -14.28
N LEU A 116 -6.64 9.53 -13.37
CA LEU A 116 -6.90 9.32 -11.95
C LEU A 116 -8.29 9.84 -11.60
N ALA A 117 -9.04 9.06 -10.82
CA ALA A 117 -10.29 9.54 -10.27
C ALA A 117 -10.05 10.75 -9.35
N ASN A 118 -10.92 11.75 -9.43
CA ASN A 118 -10.80 13.08 -8.85
C ASN A 118 -9.62 13.90 -9.40
N SER A 119 -9.39 13.87 -10.71
CA SER A 119 -8.38 14.71 -11.37
C SER A 119 -8.88 15.29 -12.68
N GLU A 120 -8.29 16.41 -13.08
CA GLU A 120 -8.49 17.04 -14.38
C GLU A 120 -7.47 16.54 -15.39
N PHE A 121 -7.89 16.38 -16.64
CA PHE A 121 -7.03 16.03 -17.76
C PHE A 121 -7.60 16.59 -19.07
N PRO A 122 -6.74 16.92 -20.05
CA PRO A 122 -7.19 17.46 -21.32
C PRO A 122 -7.49 16.36 -22.36
N ILE A 123 -8.52 16.62 -23.17
CA ILE A 123 -8.85 15.90 -24.39
C ILE A 123 -8.61 16.86 -25.57
N VAL A 124 -8.01 16.36 -26.65
CA VAL A 124 -7.91 17.09 -27.91
C VAL A 124 -8.95 16.56 -28.89
N VAL A 125 -9.62 17.47 -29.58
CA VAL A 125 -10.58 17.17 -30.66
C VAL A 125 -10.12 17.88 -31.92
N TYR A 126 -10.03 17.16 -33.03
CA TYR A 126 -9.53 17.68 -34.31
C TYR A 126 -10.15 16.93 -35.50
N LEU A 127 -9.93 17.44 -36.71
CA LEU A 127 -10.36 16.78 -37.93
C LEU A 127 -9.20 16.11 -38.65
N THR A 128 -9.48 14.98 -39.30
CA THR A 128 -8.58 14.39 -40.27
C THR A 128 -9.22 14.25 -41.64
N ASP A 129 -8.42 14.39 -42.69
CA ASP A 129 -8.72 14.00 -44.07
C ASP A 129 -7.67 12.98 -44.51
N ASP A 130 -8.08 11.75 -44.86
CA ASP A 130 -7.16 10.66 -45.24
C ASP A 130 -5.92 10.51 -44.32
N ASP A 131 -6.13 10.62 -43.00
CA ASP A 131 -5.15 10.57 -41.91
C ASP A 131 -4.28 11.84 -41.69
N GLU A 132 -4.44 12.90 -42.49
CA GLU A 132 -3.79 14.20 -42.26
C GLU A 132 -4.68 15.13 -41.45
N VAL A 133 -4.12 15.85 -40.47
CA VAL A 133 -4.87 16.82 -39.67
C VAL A 133 -5.26 18.02 -40.53
N THR A 134 -6.55 18.39 -40.48
CA THR A 134 -7.12 19.50 -41.24
C THR A 134 -7.90 20.46 -40.35
N LYS A 135 -8.30 21.60 -40.93
CA LYS A 135 -9.01 22.67 -40.23
C LYS A 135 -10.50 22.46 -40.21
N PHE A 136 -11.16 22.91 -39.14
CA PHE A 136 -12.62 22.95 -39.10
C PHE A 136 -13.14 23.92 -40.18
N PRO A 137 -14.03 23.47 -41.09
CA PRO A 137 -14.42 24.32 -42.19
C PRO A 137 -15.48 25.35 -41.81
N LYS A 138 -16.29 25.06 -40.79
CA LYS A 138 -17.43 25.87 -40.37
C LYS A 138 -17.47 26.03 -38.86
N ASN A 139 -18.08 27.12 -38.39
CA ASN A 139 -18.37 27.29 -36.97
C ASN A 139 -19.46 26.29 -36.55
N SER A 140 -19.34 25.73 -35.35
CA SER A 140 -20.32 24.76 -34.83
C SER A 140 -20.25 24.69 -33.31
N ASP A 141 -21.15 23.90 -32.72
CA ASP A 141 -21.09 23.52 -31.33
C ASP A 141 -20.57 22.08 -31.23
N LEU A 142 -19.61 21.86 -30.34
CA LEU A 142 -19.16 20.51 -30.00
C LEU A 142 -20.04 19.96 -28.87
N PHE A 143 -20.71 18.85 -29.15
CA PHE A 143 -21.51 18.12 -28.16
C PHE A 143 -20.74 16.91 -27.66
N VAL A 144 -20.89 16.60 -26.38
CA VAL A 144 -20.34 15.40 -25.76
C VAL A 144 -21.48 14.65 -25.08
N SER A 145 -21.52 13.33 -25.26
CA SER A 145 -22.50 12.48 -24.58
C SER A 145 -22.40 12.63 -23.06
N PRO A 146 -23.53 12.66 -22.32
CA PRO A 146 -23.50 12.74 -20.86
C PRO A 146 -22.79 11.53 -20.26
N SER A 147 -22.01 11.76 -19.21
CA SER A 147 -21.26 10.72 -18.50
C SER A 147 -21.48 10.81 -16.99
N GLN A 148 -21.43 9.65 -16.33
CA GLN A 148 -21.48 9.59 -14.85
C GLN A 148 -20.08 9.67 -14.22
N ILE A 149 -19.04 9.37 -14.99
CA ILE A 149 -17.65 9.29 -14.52
C ILE A 149 -16.85 10.53 -14.91
N PHE A 150 -17.11 11.11 -16.07
CA PHE A 150 -16.36 12.22 -16.65
C PHE A 150 -17.25 13.45 -16.82
N ASP A 151 -16.82 14.58 -16.28
CA ASP A 151 -17.41 15.89 -16.52
C ASP A 151 -16.56 16.61 -17.56
N VAL A 152 -17.11 16.82 -18.76
CA VAL A 152 -16.39 17.31 -19.93
C VAL A 152 -16.86 18.72 -20.25
N GLU A 153 -15.94 19.68 -20.30
CA GLU A 153 -16.26 21.04 -20.73
C GLU A 153 -16.67 21.04 -22.21
N THR A 154 -17.71 21.80 -22.59
CA THR A 154 -18.07 22.01 -24.00
C THR A 154 -17.50 23.34 -24.49
N LYS A 155 -16.86 23.34 -25.66
CA LYS A 155 -16.36 24.55 -26.33
C LYS A 155 -16.93 24.65 -27.75
N PRO A 156 -17.17 25.86 -28.27
CA PRO A 156 -17.57 26.04 -29.66
C PRO A 156 -16.43 25.65 -30.59
N VAL A 157 -16.78 25.13 -31.77
CA VAL A 157 -15.88 24.92 -32.90
C VAL A 157 -15.80 26.22 -33.70
N VAL A 158 -14.60 26.74 -33.91
CA VAL A 158 -14.38 27.93 -34.74
C VAL A 158 -13.75 27.52 -36.06
N SER A 159 -14.27 28.04 -37.18
CA SER A 159 -13.73 27.76 -38.50
C SER A 159 -12.27 28.21 -38.61
N GLY A 160 -11.44 27.36 -39.21
CA GLY A 160 -10.01 27.58 -39.42
C GLY A 160 -9.10 27.15 -38.27
N GLU A 161 -9.65 26.72 -37.13
CA GLU A 161 -8.87 26.07 -36.08
C GLU A 161 -8.45 24.65 -36.50
N ASP A 162 -7.24 24.23 -36.11
CA ASP A 162 -6.73 22.88 -36.39
C ASP A 162 -7.18 21.88 -35.31
N LEU A 163 -7.33 22.33 -34.06
CA LEU A 163 -7.69 21.50 -32.92
C LEU A 163 -8.37 22.32 -31.82
N ILE A 164 -9.17 21.63 -31.01
CA ILE A 164 -9.86 22.16 -29.83
C ILE A 164 -9.37 21.37 -28.61
N MET A 165 -8.95 22.09 -27.57
CA MET A 165 -8.54 21.48 -26.31
C MET A 165 -9.63 21.65 -25.24
N ILE A 166 -10.04 20.54 -24.66
CA ILE A 166 -11.16 20.46 -23.72
C ILE A 166 -10.66 19.96 -22.38
N ASP A 167 -11.01 20.67 -21.31
CA ASP A 167 -10.72 20.23 -19.96
C ASP A 167 -11.79 19.22 -19.51
N THR A 168 -11.35 18.10 -18.95
CA THR A 168 -12.22 17.02 -18.47
C THR A 168 -11.86 16.67 -17.03
N PHE A 169 -12.85 16.51 -16.17
CA PHE A 169 -12.68 16.06 -14.79
C PHE A 169 -13.21 14.63 -14.62
N ALA A 170 -12.35 13.70 -14.21
CA ALA A 170 -12.78 12.35 -13.83
C ALA A 170 -13.34 12.38 -12.40
N ALA A 171 -14.66 12.42 -12.25
CA ALA A 171 -15.32 12.48 -10.95
C ALA A 171 -15.22 11.16 -10.16
N ASP A 172 -15.25 10.02 -10.84
CA ASP A 172 -15.18 8.69 -10.21
C ASP A 172 -14.21 7.75 -10.95
N GLN A 173 -14.06 6.52 -10.48
CA GLN A 173 -13.35 5.44 -11.15
C GLN A 173 -14.28 4.62 -12.05
N GLY A 174 -13.72 4.02 -13.10
CA GLY A 174 -14.44 3.15 -14.02
C GLY A 174 -14.02 3.38 -15.46
N SER A 175 -14.74 2.75 -16.38
CA SER A 175 -14.54 2.93 -17.81
C SER A 175 -15.86 3.28 -18.49
N GLU A 176 -15.82 4.29 -19.37
CA GLU A 176 -16.98 4.79 -20.10
C GLU A 176 -16.55 5.24 -21.50
N THR A 177 -17.43 5.05 -22.47
CA THR A 177 -17.24 5.54 -23.85
C THR A 177 -17.95 6.88 -23.99
N LEU A 178 -17.20 7.91 -24.38
CA LEU A 178 -17.72 9.24 -24.69
C LEU A 178 -17.89 9.36 -26.20
N VAL A 179 -19.00 9.97 -26.62
CA VAL A 179 -19.31 10.30 -28.01
C VAL A 179 -19.21 11.80 -28.19
N PHE A 180 -18.38 12.24 -29.14
CA PHE A 180 -18.21 13.62 -29.53
C PHE A 180 -18.90 13.84 -30.87
N SER A 181 -19.75 14.87 -30.94
CA SER A 181 -20.57 15.17 -32.11
C SER A 181 -20.42 16.61 -32.55
N VAL A 182 -20.29 16.80 -33.85
CA VAL A 182 -20.36 18.11 -34.53
C VAL A 182 -21.39 17.95 -35.66
N ASN A 183 -22.38 18.84 -35.75
CA ASN A 183 -23.62 18.66 -36.53
C ASN A 183 -23.51 18.12 -37.98
N TYR A 184 -22.37 18.30 -38.65
CA TYR A 184 -22.16 17.96 -40.06
C TYR A 184 -21.12 16.84 -40.26
N LEU A 185 -20.68 16.17 -39.20
CA LEU A 185 -19.66 15.11 -39.25
C LEU A 185 -20.17 13.82 -38.60
N GLU A 186 -19.52 12.71 -38.94
CA GLU A 186 -19.66 11.48 -38.16
C GLU A 186 -19.11 11.67 -36.73
N ASP A 187 -19.74 11.00 -35.78
CA ASP A 187 -19.38 11.08 -34.37
C ASP A 187 -18.01 10.42 -34.11
N ALA A 188 -17.23 11.02 -33.22
CA ALA A 188 -16.01 10.43 -32.71
C ALA A 188 -16.28 9.71 -31.37
N GLU A 189 -15.81 8.48 -31.23
CA GLU A 189 -15.94 7.72 -29.99
C GLU A 189 -14.57 7.50 -29.33
N ILE A 190 -14.50 7.75 -28.01
CA ILE A 190 -13.32 7.40 -27.20
C ILE A 190 -13.74 6.61 -25.98
N THR A 191 -12.98 5.58 -25.63
CA THR A 191 -13.17 4.84 -24.37
C THR A 191 -12.11 5.27 -23.38
N LEU A 192 -12.54 5.82 -22.25
CA LEU A 192 -11.65 6.28 -21.19
C LEU A 192 -11.70 5.33 -19.99
N GLU A 193 -10.60 5.23 -19.26
CA GLU A 193 -10.50 4.49 -18.00
C GLU A 193 -9.92 5.38 -16.90
N SER A 194 -10.71 5.60 -15.85
CA SER A 194 -10.34 6.34 -14.65
C SER A 194 -10.03 5.38 -13.50
N LEU A 195 -8.87 5.56 -12.87
CA LEU A 195 -8.34 4.68 -11.83
C LEU A 195 -8.39 5.37 -10.46
N LEU A 196 -8.87 4.63 -9.44
CA LEU A 196 -8.78 5.08 -8.06
C LEU A 196 -7.45 4.63 -7.45
N LEU A 197 -6.49 5.56 -7.34
CA LEU A 197 -5.31 5.39 -6.50
C LEU A 197 -5.58 5.80 -5.03
N LYS A 198 -6.80 5.59 -4.53
CA LYS A 198 -7.08 5.74 -3.10
C LYS A 198 -6.91 4.39 -2.41
N PRO A 199 -6.44 4.38 -1.15
CA PRO A 199 -6.53 3.21 -0.29
C PRO A 199 -7.94 2.63 -0.30
N ALA A 200 -8.07 1.35 -0.64
CA ALA A 200 -9.34 0.63 -0.69
C ALA A 200 -9.35 -0.58 0.28
N ASN A 201 -8.18 -1.19 0.49
CA ASN A 201 -8.02 -2.37 1.35
C ASN A 201 -6.84 -2.20 2.30
N ILE A 202 -6.90 -2.92 3.42
CA ILE A 202 -5.81 -3.07 4.37
C ILE A 202 -5.44 -4.55 4.42
N VAL A 203 -4.15 -4.88 4.40
CA VAL A 203 -3.66 -6.25 4.52
C VAL A 203 -2.63 -6.35 5.63
N ILE A 204 -2.78 -7.35 6.50
CA ILE A 204 -1.78 -7.72 7.51
C ILE A 204 -0.86 -8.77 6.89
N GLU A 205 0.45 -8.53 6.91
CA GLU A 205 1.45 -9.52 6.51
C GLU A 205 2.38 -9.84 7.68
N HIS A 206 2.94 -11.05 7.63
CA HIS A 206 3.83 -11.58 8.66
C HIS A 206 4.75 -12.65 8.07
N SER A 207 5.75 -13.09 8.84
CA SER A 207 6.62 -14.19 8.45
C SER A 207 5.85 -15.52 8.35
N ASP A 208 6.22 -16.40 7.41
CA ASP A 208 5.58 -17.72 7.25
C ASP A 208 5.68 -18.60 8.50
N THR A 209 6.64 -18.32 9.39
CA THR A 209 6.85 -19.10 10.60
C THR A 209 7.15 -18.20 11.78
N ILE A 210 6.18 -18.15 12.69
CA ILE A 210 6.25 -17.38 13.92
C ILE A 210 6.54 -18.36 15.07
N PHE A 211 7.66 -18.17 15.76
CA PHE A 211 8.04 -19.00 16.90
C PHE A 211 7.68 -18.35 18.24
N THR A 212 7.15 -19.15 19.17
CA THR A 212 6.98 -18.74 20.56
C THR A 212 8.30 -18.29 21.16
N GLY A 213 8.31 -17.26 22.00
CA GLY A 213 9.49 -16.83 22.75
C GLY A 213 10.43 -15.85 22.05
N THR A 214 10.16 -15.54 20.79
CA THR A 214 10.74 -14.42 20.05
C THR A 214 9.66 -13.42 19.73
N ASN A 215 9.99 -12.13 19.83
CA ASN A 215 9.20 -11.12 19.17
C ASN A 215 9.36 -11.29 17.65
N ASP A 216 8.27 -11.12 16.93
CA ASP A 216 8.23 -11.04 15.48
C ASP A 216 7.75 -9.65 15.05
N ILE A 217 7.97 -9.30 13.79
CA ILE A 217 7.55 -8.02 13.21
C ILE A 217 6.50 -8.31 12.15
N PHE A 218 5.34 -7.67 12.32
CA PHE A 218 4.23 -7.72 11.38
C PHE A 218 4.21 -6.40 10.61
N SER A 219 3.68 -6.43 9.39
CA SER A 219 3.39 -5.23 8.61
C SER A 219 1.90 -5.13 8.36
N ILE A 220 1.46 -3.90 8.14
CA ILE A 220 0.13 -3.60 7.64
C ILE A 220 0.24 -2.62 6.49
N GLN A 221 -0.39 -2.95 5.37
CA GLN A 221 -0.23 -2.24 4.10
C GLN A 221 -1.57 -1.77 3.54
N LEU A 222 -1.57 -0.59 2.92
CA LEU A 222 -2.69 -0.07 2.15
C LEU A 222 -2.59 -0.51 0.69
N LEU A 223 -3.67 -1.09 0.17
CA LEU A 223 -3.79 -1.47 -1.23
C LEU A 223 -4.95 -0.71 -1.88
N ASN A 224 -4.83 -0.43 -3.18
CA ASN A 224 -5.94 0.10 -3.98
C ASN A 224 -6.94 -1.01 -4.37
N SER A 225 -7.96 -0.68 -5.16
CA SER A 225 -8.99 -1.62 -5.61
C SER A 225 -8.45 -2.76 -6.50
N GLN A 226 -7.25 -2.58 -7.07
CA GLN A 226 -6.57 -3.57 -7.92
C GLN A 226 -5.55 -4.42 -7.15
N GLY A 227 -5.41 -4.21 -5.83
CA GLY A 227 -4.46 -4.94 -5.00
C GLY A 227 -3.02 -4.41 -5.05
N HIS A 228 -2.79 -3.21 -5.59
CA HIS A 228 -1.47 -2.59 -5.63
C HIS A 228 -1.24 -1.66 -4.41
N PRO A 229 -0.02 -1.60 -3.86
CA PRO A 229 0.30 -0.68 -2.76
C PRO A 229 0.02 0.77 -3.11
N VAL A 230 -0.53 1.51 -2.15
CA VAL A 230 -0.93 2.91 -2.36
C VAL A 230 -0.69 3.77 -1.12
N PHE A 231 -0.24 5.00 -1.32
CA PHE A 231 0.06 5.91 -0.22
C PHE A 231 -1.22 6.42 0.46
N ALA A 232 -1.15 6.55 1.78
CA ALA A 232 -2.22 7.12 2.58
C ALA A 232 -2.37 8.62 2.28
N THR A 233 -3.58 9.06 1.96
CA THR A 233 -3.90 10.48 1.72
C THR A 233 -4.04 11.27 3.03
N GLN A 234 -4.24 10.56 4.14
CA GLN A 234 -4.32 11.05 5.52
C GLN A 234 -3.78 9.97 6.47
N ASP A 235 -3.60 10.30 7.75
CA ASP A 235 -3.25 9.28 8.75
C ASP A 235 -4.38 8.25 8.86
N VAL A 236 -4.03 6.97 8.75
CA VAL A 236 -4.97 5.84 8.86
C VAL A 236 -4.71 5.14 10.20
N GLU A 237 -5.64 5.29 11.14
CA GLU A 237 -5.61 4.58 12.42
C GLU A 237 -6.23 3.19 12.28
N ILE A 238 -5.54 2.19 12.80
CA ILE A 238 -5.91 0.79 12.69
C ILE A 238 -6.01 0.21 14.09
N ASN A 239 -7.16 -0.36 14.42
CA ASN A 239 -7.42 -1.07 15.67
C ASN A 239 -7.30 -2.57 15.41
N PHE A 240 -6.59 -3.28 16.29
CA PHE A 240 -6.44 -4.72 16.21
C PHE A 240 -7.32 -5.46 17.21
N VAL A 241 -7.87 -6.58 16.78
CA VAL A 241 -8.58 -7.54 17.62
C VAL A 241 -7.94 -8.92 17.42
N VAL A 242 -7.64 -9.61 18.51
CA VAL A 242 -7.07 -10.96 18.49
C VAL A 242 -8.08 -11.93 19.08
N ASN A 243 -8.34 -13.05 18.39
CA ASN A 243 -9.29 -14.04 18.87
C ASN A 243 -8.84 -14.71 20.19
N ASP A 244 -7.54 -14.97 20.36
CA ASP A 244 -6.96 -15.53 21.59
C ASP A 244 -5.67 -14.81 22.03
N GLU A 245 -5.82 -13.85 22.95
CA GLU A 245 -4.70 -13.08 23.54
C GLU A 245 -3.77 -13.93 24.43
N SER A 246 -4.16 -15.16 24.79
CA SER A 246 -3.28 -16.09 25.51
C SER A 246 -2.17 -16.63 24.63
N LEU A 247 -2.38 -16.63 23.30
CA LEU A 247 -1.43 -17.14 22.31
C LEU A 247 -0.45 -16.08 21.80
N ILE A 248 -0.90 -14.83 21.64
CA ILE A 248 -0.06 -13.73 21.12
C ILE A 248 -0.42 -12.38 21.79
N GLN A 249 0.57 -11.49 21.86
CA GLN A 249 0.39 -10.09 22.24
C GLN A 249 0.80 -9.18 21.09
N ILE A 250 -0.07 -8.26 20.71
CA ILE A 250 0.19 -7.22 19.71
C ILE A 250 -0.27 -5.87 20.30
N PRO A 251 0.16 -4.71 19.76
CA PRO A 251 -0.43 -3.43 20.17
C PRO A 251 -1.92 -3.38 19.84
N ALA A 252 -2.67 -2.61 20.62
CA ALA A 252 -4.10 -2.39 20.36
C ALA A 252 -4.33 -1.59 19.08
N THR A 253 -3.41 -0.68 18.74
CA THR A 253 -3.52 0.22 17.59
C THR A 253 -2.20 0.38 16.85
N ALA A 254 -2.27 0.67 15.54
CA ALA A 254 -1.16 1.18 14.74
C ALA A 254 -1.64 2.31 13.82
N THR A 255 -0.71 3.10 13.29
CA THR A 255 -1.03 4.19 12.35
C THR A 255 -0.15 4.14 11.13
N ILE A 256 -0.76 4.13 9.94
CA ILE A 256 -0.09 4.42 8.68
C ILE A 256 -0.16 5.93 8.47
N LYS A 257 0.99 6.60 8.44
CA LYS A 257 1.05 8.05 8.33
C LYS A 257 0.69 8.52 6.92
N LYS A 258 0.14 9.73 6.81
CA LYS A 258 -0.05 10.38 5.51
C LYS A 258 1.26 10.35 4.70
N GLY A 259 1.18 9.91 3.45
CA GLY A 259 2.35 9.76 2.58
C GLY A 259 3.15 8.48 2.77
N GLU A 260 2.74 7.59 3.70
CA GLU A 260 3.23 6.22 3.82
C GLU A 260 2.18 5.24 3.28
N TYR A 261 2.60 4.04 2.86
CA TYR A 261 1.69 2.99 2.38
C TYR A 261 1.67 1.76 3.29
N TYR A 262 2.50 1.74 4.34
CA TYR A 262 2.54 0.67 5.33
C TYR A 262 3.00 1.19 6.69
N THR A 263 2.81 0.38 7.73
CA THR A 263 3.48 0.55 9.03
C THR A 263 3.83 -0.82 9.61
N LEU A 264 4.75 -0.85 10.57
CA LEU A 264 5.20 -2.07 11.23
C LEU A 264 4.73 -2.09 12.68
N PHE A 265 4.51 -3.28 13.22
CA PHE A 265 4.25 -3.47 14.64
C PHE A 265 4.86 -4.76 15.18
N ASP A 266 5.24 -4.73 16.46
CA ASP A 266 5.80 -5.89 17.14
C ASP A 266 4.68 -6.86 17.56
N ALA A 267 4.96 -8.15 17.40
CA ALA A 267 4.13 -9.22 17.89
C ALA A 267 4.93 -10.11 18.86
N GLY A 268 4.34 -10.42 20.01
CA GLY A 268 4.90 -11.27 21.05
C GLY A 268 4.15 -12.60 21.19
N PRO A 269 4.48 -13.63 20.39
CA PRO A 269 4.01 -15.00 20.55
C PRO A 269 4.29 -15.58 21.95
N LYS A 270 3.24 -15.97 22.66
CA LYS A 270 3.29 -16.51 24.04
C LYS A 270 3.22 -18.04 24.07
N ALA A 271 2.41 -18.64 23.20
CA ALA A 271 2.17 -20.08 23.18
C ALA A 271 1.91 -20.58 21.75
N GLY A 272 2.16 -21.89 21.54
CA GLY A 272 1.93 -22.52 20.25
C GLY A 272 0.44 -22.74 20.01
N GLY A 273 -0.01 -22.59 18.76
CA GLY A 273 -1.42 -22.69 18.40
C GLY A 273 -1.75 -21.92 17.13
N THR A 274 -3.03 -21.76 16.86
CA THR A 274 -3.55 -20.99 15.73
C THR A 274 -4.48 -19.92 16.27
N THR A 275 -4.30 -18.67 15.84
CA THR A 275 -5.20 -17.56 16.20
C THR A 275 -5.44 -16.70 14.96
N GLU A 276 -6.50 -15.89 15.01
CA GLU A 276 -6.78 -14.88 14.00
C GLU A 276 -6.49 -13.50 14.57
N ILE A 277 -5.96 -12.61 13.71
CA ILE A 277 -5.81 -11.19 13.98
C ILE A 277 -6.69 -10.45 12.97
N THR A 278 -7.52 -9.55 13.47
CA THR A 278 -8.39 -8.68 12.67
C THR A 278 -7.94 -7.23 12.80
N ALA A 279 -7.80 -6.54 11.67
CA ALA A 279 -7.56 -5.11 11.57
C ALA A 279 -8.86 -4.38 11.19
N LEU A 280 -9.16 -3.32 11.94
CA LEU A 280 -10.33 -2.47 11.79
C LEU A 280 -9.88 -1.02 11.61
N SER A 281 -10.33 -0.37 10.55
CA SER A 281 -10.06 1.05 10.28
C SER A 281 -11.27 1.70 9.62
N ASP A 282 -11.46 2.99 9.86
CA ASP A 282 -12.60 3.73 9.31
C ASP A 282 -12.47 3.89 7.79
N GLY A 283 -13.55 3.63 7.06
CA GLY A 283 -13.57 3.68 5.60
C GLY A 283 -12.94 2.48 4.88
N PHE A 284 -12.50 1.43 5.60
CA PHE A 284 -11.93 0.22 5.00
C PHE A 284 -12.77 -1.03 5.33
N PRO A 285 -12.82 -2.02 4.42
CA PRO A 285 -13.32 -3.35 4.75
C PRO A 285 -12.52 -3.99 5.89
N ILE A 286 -13.18 -4.86 6.66
CA ILE A 286 -12.52 -5.66 7.71
C ILE A 286 -11.48 -6.57 7.07
N SER A 287 -10.27 -6.61 7.65
CA SER A 287 -9.18 -7.47 7.20
C SER A 287 -8.78 -8.43 8.31
N SER A 288 -8.79 -9.73 8.04
CA SER A 288 -8.41 -10.78 8.99
C SER A 288 -7.33 -11.68 8.41
N THR A 289 -6.38 -12.08 9.26
CA THR A 289 -5.37 -13.09 8.92
C THR A 289 -5.30 -14.17 10.01
N THR A 290 -5.25 -15.43 9.59
CA THR A 290 -5.04 -16.57 10.49
C THR A 290 -3.56 -16.90 10.55
N ILE A 291 -2.99 -16.89 11.75
CA ILE A 291 -1.57 -17.14 11.98
C ILE A 291 -1.33 -18.44 12.73
N GLN A 292 -0.27 -19.15 12.36
CA GLN A 292 0.18 -20.36 13.02
C GLN A 292 1.42 -20.07 13.86
N LEU A 293 1.28 -20.17 15.19
CA LEU A 293 2.36 -20.02 16.14
C LEU A 293 2.98 -21.40 16.42
N LYS A 294 4.25 -21.56 16.08
CA LYS A 294 4.98 -22.80 16.32
C LYS A 294 5.72 -22.71 17.65
N SER A 295 5.66 -23.80 18.42
CA SER A 295 6.49 -23.97 19.61
C SER A 295 7.25 -25.28 19.51
N LEU A 296 8.49 -25.28 19.99
CA LEU A 296 9.29 -26.50 20.06
C LEU A 296 8.90 -27.28 21.32
N THR A 297 9.00 -28.60 21.29
CA THR A 297 8.74 -29.44 22.47
C THR A 297 10.02 -30.16 22.85
N PRO A 298 10.59 -29.91 24.04
CA PRO A 298 11.86 -30.51 24.43
C PRO A 298 11.66 -32.01 24.69
N ILE A 299 12.62 -32.83 24.28
CA ILE A 299 12.69 -34.24 24.64
C ILE A 299 13.28 -34.34 26.05
N LEU A 300 12.53 -34.95 26.96
CA LEU A 300 12.92 -35.09 28.36
C LEU A 300 13.32 -36.54 28.66
N ASN A 301 14.35 -36.69 29.47
CA ASN A 301 14.71 -37.97 30.10
C ASN A 301 14.88 -37.75 31.60
N LEU A 302 14.28 -38.60 32.42
CA LEU A 302 14.34 -38.51 33.87
C LEU A 302 14.97 -39.78 34.44
N ASP A 303 16.23 -39.67 34.83
CA ASP A 303 17.02 -40.73 35.44
C ASP A 303 16.84 -40.71 36.96
N THR A 304 16.37 -41.82 37.50
CA THR A 304 16.16 -42.05 38.93
C THR A 304 16.54 -43.49 39.25
N PRO A 305 17.00 -43.78 40.49
CA PRO A 305 17.12 -45.17 40.92
C PRO A 305 15.76 -45.87 40.84
N THR A 306 15.77 -47.18 40.61
CA THR A 306 14.53 -47.97 40.56
C THR A 306 14.02 -48.31 41.96
N ILE A 307 14.92 -48.46 42.92
CA ILE A 307 14.65 -48.82 44.32
C ILE A 307 15.58 -48.02 45.23
N VAL A 308 15.06 -47.56 46.38
CA VAL A 308 15.81 -46.89 47.46
C VAL A 308 15.33 -47.43 48.81
N GLU A 309 16.13 -47.30 49.87
CA GLU A 309 15.70 -47.63 51.22
C GLU A 309 14.82 -46.51 51.81
N SER A 310 14.01 -46.85 52.82
CA SER A 310 13.17 -45.85 53.51
C SER A 310 14.04 -44.85 54.29
N GLY A 311 13.75 -43.55 54.14
CA GLY A 311 14.55 -42.46 54.72
C GLY A 311 15.85 -42.17 53.96
N GLU A 312 16.17 -42.93 52.90
CA GLU A 312 17.36 -42.68 52.08
C GLU A 312 17.18 -41.41 51.24
N VAL A 313 18.27 -40.65 51.11
CA VAL A 313 18.38 -39.54 50.16
C VAL A 313 18.82 -40.12 48.82
N PHE A 314 18.02 -39.89 47.78
CA PHE A 314 18.39 -40.21 46.41
C PHE A 314 18.37 -39.00 45.51
N THR A 315 18.99 -39.17 44.33
CA THR A 315 19.12 -38.10 43.33
C THR A 315 18.28 -38.45 42.10
N ALA A 316 17.48 -37.48 41.64
CA ALA A 316 16.81 -37.51 40.36
C ALA A 316 17.53 -36.56 39.39
N LYS A 317 17.83 -37.04 38.19
CA LYS A 317 18.54 -36.28 37.16
C LYS A 317 17.68 -36.15 35.90
N LEU A 318 17.24 -34.93 35.63
CA LEU A 318 16.49 -34.57 34.43
C LEU A 318 17.46 -34.11 33.34
N ALA A 319 17.30 -34.59 32.11
CA ALA A 319 17.98 -34.09 30.93
C ALA A 319 16.95 -33.58 29.91
N ALA A 320 17.12 -32.36 29.43
CA ALA A 320 16.29 -31.75 28.38
C ALA A 320 17.13 -31.56 27.11
N LYS A 321 16.64 -32.10 25.98
CA LYS A 321 17.33 -32.07 24.68
C LYS A 321 16.37 -31.76 23.53
N GLN A 322 16.90 -31.20 22.45
CA GLN A 322 16.23 -31.11 21.15
C GLN A 322 17.20 -31.65 20.10
N ASP A 323 16.81 -32.67 19.33
CA ASP A 323 17.66 -33.26 18.29
C ASP A 323 19.09 -33.60 18.77
N GLN A 324 19.18 -34.21 19.96
CA GLN A 324 20.42 -34.55 20.70
C GLN A 324 21.22 -33.36 21.25
N ILE A 325 20.81 -32.12 20.98
CA ILE A 325 21.44 -30.90 21.51
C ILE A 325 20.88 -30.62 22.91
N PRO A 326 21.73 -30.46 23.94
CA PRO A 326 21.27 -30.11 25.28
C PRO A 326 20.66 -28.71 25.34
N LEU A 327 19.61 -28.54 26.13
CA LEU A 327 18.90 -27.26 26.28
C LEU A 327 19.25 -26.60 27.62
N PRO A 328 20.26 -25.70 27.68
CA PRO A 328 20.63 -25.03 28.92
C PRO A 328 19.66 -23.90 29.29
N GLY A 329 19.56 -23.61 30.59
CA GLY A 329 18.80 -22.47 31.12
C GLY A 329 17.28 -22.62 31.11
N MET A 330 16.76 -23.79 30.72
CA MET A 330 15.33 -24.11 30.70
C MET A 330 14.80 -24.11 32.13
N LYS A 331 13.65 -23.48 32.39
CA LYS A 331 13.01 -23.46 33.72
C LYS A 331 12.51 -24.87 34.06
N VAL A 332 12.81 -25.34 35.26
CA VAL A 332 12.42 -26.66 35.76
C VAL A 332 11.54 -26.50 37.00
N LYS A 333 10.40 -27.18 37.02
CA LYS A 333 9.50 -27.29 38.17
C LYS A 333 9.42 -28.75 38.59
N TRP A 334 9.85 -29.04 39.81
CA TRP A 334 9.78 -30.37 40.42
C TRP A 334 8.52 -30.51 41.27
N VAL A 335 7.85 -31.65 41.19
CA VAL A 335 6.73 -32.03 42.07
C VAL A 335 6.98 -33.45 42.56
N ILE A 336 7.08 -33.62 43.88
CA ILE A 336 7.41 -34.91 44.50
C ILE A 336 6.20 -35.38 45.32
N ASP A 337 5.82 -36.64 45.12
CA ASP A 337 4.80 -37.33 45.89
C ASP A 337 5.42 -38.54 46.59
N GLY A 338 5.15 -38.71 47.90
CA GLY A 338 5.76 -39.75 48.73
C GLY A 338 7.20 -39.45 49.21
N GLY A 339 7.70 -38.23 49.05
CA GLY A 339 9.04 -37.82 49.49
C GLY A 339 9.16 -36.32 49.76
N ILE A 340 10.30 -35.90 50.31
CA ILE A 340 10.63 -34.50 50.60
C ILE A 340 11.74 -34.03 49.68
N LEU A 341 11.49 -32.95 48.93
CA LEU A 341 12.49 -32.28 48.10
C LEU A 341 13.44 -31.46 48.98
N GLN A 342 14.70 -31.86 49.09
CA GLN A 342 15.71 -31.12 49.88
C GLN A 342 16.33 -29.98 49.09
N LEU A 343 16.83 -30.30 47.89
CA LEU A 343 17.53 -29.37 46.99
C LEU A 343 17.10 -29.66 45.56
N SER A 344 16.99 -28.62 44.76
CA SER A 344 16.64 -28.78 43.34
C SER A 344 17.14 -27.64 42.48
N ASP A 345 17.64 -27.97 41.31
CA ASP A 345 17.88 -27.01 40.25
C ASP A 345 16.55 -26.48 39.70
N LYS A 346 16.40 -25.16 39.69
CA LYS A 346 15.24 -24.47 39.08
C LYS A 346 15.42 -24.22 37.58
N LYS A 347 16.62 -24.48 37.06
CA LYS A 347 16.94 -24.39 35.64
C LYS A 347 17.91 -25.48 35.22
N THR A 348 17.87 -25.92 33.96
CA THR A 348 18.90 -26.79 33.41
C THR A 348 20.26 -26.07 33.34
N GLY A 349 21.34 -26.79 33.66
CA GLY A 349 22.71 -26.31 33.55
C GLY A 349 23.24 -26.31 32.10
N PRO A 350 24.53 -26.02 31.89
CA PRO A 350 25.15 -25.97 30.56
C PRO A 350 25.04 -27.27 29.75
N THR A 351 24.92 -28.41 30.43
CA THR A 351 24.75 -29.74 29.82
C THR A 351 23.29 -30.09 29.52
N GLY A 352 22.34 -29.17 29.74
CA GLY A 352 20.90 -29.42 29.59
C GLY A 352 20.31 -30.27 30.73
N GLU A 353 21.06 -30.44 31.82
CA GLU A 353 20.68 -31.31 32.94
C GLU A 353 20.27 -30.49 34.17
N ALA A 354 19.32 -31.00 34.95
CA ALA A 354 18.89 -30.44 36.24
C ALA A 354 18.79 -31.58 37.26
N VAL A 355 19.18 -31.31 38.50
CA VAL A 355 19.24 -32.33 39.55
C VAL A 355 18.30 -31.96 40.70
N ALA A 356 17.67 -32.97 41.28
CA ALA A 356 16.90 -32.87 42.52
C ALA A 356 17.35 -33.93 43.53
N SER A 357 17.49 -33.53 44.79
CA SER A 357 17.81 -34.41 45.92
C SER A 357 16.56 -34.60 46.78
N ILE A 358 16.18 -35.86 47.00
CA ILE A 358 14.88 -36.25 47.55
C ILE A 358 15.10 -37.24 48.68
N ILE A 359 14.45 -37.03 49.84
CA ILE A 359 14.34 -38.03 50.90
C ILE A 359 13.06 -38.84 50.69
N SER A 360 13.15 -40.17 50.71
CA SER A 360 11.97 -41.03 50.71
C SER A 360 11.26 -40.96 52.07
N THR A 361 9.96 -40.65 52.07
CA THR A 361 9.12 -40.67 53.29
C THR A 361 7.98 -41.67 53.19
N SER A 362 7.66 -42.15 51.99
CA SER A 362 6.76 -43.28 51.78
C SER A 362 7.47 -44.59 52.09
N ASP A 363 6.71 -45.55 52.63
CA ASP A 363 7.08 -46.95 52.81
C ASP A 363 6.95 -47.80 51.54
N LYS A 364 6.39 -47.23 50.45
CA LYS A 364 6.06 -47.96 49.21
C LYS A 364 6.77 -47.40 47.99
N GLN A 365 6.57 -46.12 47.70
CA GLN A 365 7.09 -45.50 46.48
C GLN A 365 7.14 -43.97 46.55
N VAL A 366 8.05 -43.38 45.78
CA VAL A 366 8.14 -41.94 45.55
C VAL A 366 7.90 -41.68 44.07
N LYS A 367 6.94 -40.82 43.74
CA LYS A 367 6.70 -40.37 42.36
C LYS A 367 7.36 -39.02 42.14
N VAL A 368 8.30 -38.99 41.21
CA VAL A 368 9.05 -37.80 40.83
C VAL A 368 8.46 -37.25 39.55
N PHE A 369 7.95 -36.02 39.57
CA PHE A 369 7.52 -35.29 38.38
C PHE A 369 8.44 -34.10 38.13
N ALA A 370 8.75 -33.86 36.87
CA ALA A 370 9.48 -32.68 36.43
C ALA A 370 8.77 -32.07 35.21
N SER A 371 8.60 -30.75 35.24
CA SER A 371 8.09 -29.94 34.13
C SER A 371 9.18 -28.99 33.65
N VAL A 372 9.43 -28.95 32.35
CA VAL A 372 10.46 -28.10 31.73
C VAL A 372 9.81 -27.13 30.76
N SER A 373 10.15 -25.85 30.87
CA SER A 373 9.69 -24.79 29.96
C SER A 373 10.81 -23.82 29.60
N GLY A 374 10.73 -23.22 28.42
CA GLY A 374 11.70 -22.24 27.93
C GLY A 374 11.03 -21.18 27.07
N SER A 375 11.75 -20.14 26.66
CA SER A 375 11.18 -19.11 25.80
C SER A 375 10.62 -19.72 24.50
N TYR A 376 11.41 -20.58 23.86
CA TYR A 376 11.08 -21.21 22.56
C TYR A 376 10.31 -22.53 22.67
N TYR A 377 10.10 -23.00 23.88
CA TYR A 377 9.70 -24.37 24.13
C TYR A 377 8.45 -24.42 24.99
N SER A 378 7.39 -25.02 24.44
CA SER A 378 6.20 -25.38 25.19
C SER A 378 6.58 -26.19 26.43
N PRO A 379 5.87 -25.98 27.57
CA PRO A 379 6.03 -26.83 28.73
C PRO A 379 5.88 -28.31 28.35
N ASN A 380 6.83 -29.13 28.80
CA ASN A 380 6.74 -30.58 28.69
C ASN A 380 7.00 -31.22 30.05
N ASP A 381 6.30 -32.31 30.32
CA ASP A 381 6.28 -32.98 31.61
C ASP A 381 6.81 -34.41 31.48
N ILE A 382 7.54 -34.87 32.50
CA ILE A 382 7.99 -36.25 32.63
C ILE A 382 7.84 -36.71 34.07
N SER A 383 7.59 -38.00 34.28
CA SER A 383 7.54 -38.58 35.62
C SER A 383 8.14 -39.97 35.67
N ASN A 384 8.68 -40.33 36.83
CA ASN A 384 9.16 -41.69 37.13
C ASN A 384 8.76 -42.09 38.55
N ILE A 385 8.65 -43.40 38.80
CA ILE A 385 8.29 -43.97 40.11
C ILE A 385 9.50 -44.72 40.65
N VAL A 386 9.95 -44.32 41.83
CA VAL A 386 11.01 -44.97 42.60
C VAL A 386 10.36 -45.84 43.68
N ARG A 387 10.67 -47.14 43.73
CA ARG A 387 10.15 -48.03 44.77
C ARG A 387 10.94 -47.84 46.06
N VAL A 388 10.27 -47.94 47.20
CA VAL A 388 10.94 -47.88 48.51
C VAL A 388 10.97 -49.27 49.11
N ASN A 389 12.17 -49.74 49.45
CA ASN A 389 12.35 -50.93 50.24
C ASN A 389 12.25 -50.55 51.72
N ALA A 390 11.09 -50.81 52.31
CA ALA A 390 10.90 -50.71 53.75
C ALA A 390 11.28 -52.07 54.35
N THR A 391 12.59 -52.31 54.55
CA THR A 391 13.03 -53.47 55.32
C THR A 391 12.56 -53.28 56.77
N SER A 392 11.39 -53.84 57.07
CA SER A 392 10.77 -53.77 58.38
C SER A 392 11.57 -54.60 59.37
N GLU A 393 12.30 -53.93 60.27
CA GLU A 393 12.34 -54.20 61.72
C GLU A 393 13.34 -53.22 62.38
N PHE A 394 12.89 -52.00 62.66
CA PHE A 394 13.48 -51.25 63.76
C PHE A 394 12.92 -51.86 65.05
N LEU A 395 13.57 -52.91 65.55
CA LEU A 395 13.38 -53.36 66.93
C LEU A 395 13.82 -52.21 67.82
N ALA A 396 12.84 -51.47 68.32
CA ALA A 396 13.04 -50.45 69.33
C ALA A 396 13.65 -51.12 70.57
N PHE A 397 14.95 -50.94 70.78
CA PHE A 397 15.51 -50.99 72.12
C PHE A 397 14.99 -49.76 72.85
N ALA A 398 13.86 -49.93 73.53
CA ALA A 398 13.47 -49.09 74.64
C ALA A 398 14.45 -49.36 75.78
N ASP A 399 15.59 -48.66 75.77
CA ASP A 399 16.35 -48.44 76.99
C ASP A 399 15.73 -47.26 77.73
N GLU A 400 15.46 -47.50 79.01
CA GLU A 400 14.81 -46.62 79.98
C GLU A 400 15.33 -45.18 79.90
N GLU A 401 14.39 -44.24 79.75
CA GLU A 401 14.63 -42.83 80.02
C GLU A 401 15.08 -42.69 81.49
N THR A 402 16.36 -42.40 81.69
CA THR A 402 16.81 -41.74 82.91
C THR A 402 16.41 -40.27 82.80
N GLU A 403 15.58 -39.81 83.74
CA GLU A 403 15.16 -38.42 83.85
C GLU A 403 16.37 -37.47 83.77
N PHE A 404 16.44 -36.71 82.67
CA PHE A 404 17.43 -35.66 82.50
C PHE A 404 17.01 -34.44 83.33
N THR A 405 17.48 -34.35 84.57
CA THR A 405 17.42 -33.11 85.35
C THR A 405 18.36 -32.07 84.73
N LYS A 406 17.79 -30.99 84.18
CA LYS A 406 18.55 -29.83 83.69
C LYS A 406 19.39 -29.22 84.83
N PRO A 407 20.72 -29.03 84.66
CA PRO A 407 21.50 -28.23 85.61
C PRO A 407 21.23 -26.74 85.39
N GLU A 408 20.52 -26.10 86.32
CA GLU A 408 20.45 -24.64 86.44
C GLU A 408 21.71 -24.14 87.17
N ILE A 409 22.58 -23.41 86.47
CA ILE A 409 23.65 -22.62 87.10
C ILE A 409 23.23 -21.16 87.01
N GLY A 410 22.67 -20.62 88.11
CA GLY A 410 22.39 -19.19 88.25
C GLY A 410 21.20 -18.63 87.46
N GLY A 411 20.21 -19.46 87.07
CA GLY A 411 18.96 -18.99 86.47
C GLY A 411 19.04 -18.55 85.00
N ILE A 412 20.08 -18.97 84.26
CA ILE A 412 20.21 -18.69 82.82
C ILE A 412 20.35 -20.02 82.06
N ASP A 413 19.48 -20.23 81.06
CA ASP A 413 19.50 -21.40 80.17
C ASP A 413 20.80 -21.40 79.33
N PRO A 414 21.68 -22.42 79.44
CA PRO A 414 22.96 -22.44 78.73
C PRO A 414 22.82 -22.51 77.19
N VAL A 415 21.63 -22.83 76.68
CA VAL A 415 21.34 -22.81 75.23
C VAL A 415 21.46 -21.40 74.64
N ILE A 416 21.27 -20.34 75.44
CA ILE A 416 21.32 -18.94 74.96
C ILE A 416 22.77 -18.45 74.72
N ILE A 417 23.78 -19.06 75.36
CA ILE A 417 25.18 -18.61 75.27
C ILE A 417 25.99 -19.37 74.19
N ILE A 418 25.62 -20.62 73.89
CA ILE A 418 26.40 -21.46 72.97
C ILE A 418 26.16 -21.07 71.50
N VAL A 419 24.95 -20.63 71.15
CA VAL A 419 24.58 -20.30 69.75
C VAL A 419 25.31 -19.05 69.22
N PRO A 420 25.45 -17.93 69.96
CA PRO A 420 26.22 -16.77 69.47
C PRO A 420 27.72 -17.06 69.28
N ILE A 421 28.33 -17.86 70.15
CA ILE A 421 29.77 -18.16 70.10
C ILE A 421 30.09 -19.04 68.88
N MET A 422 29.23 -20.01 68.54
CA MET A 422 29.38 -20.83 67.34
C MET A 422 29.22 -20.01 66.05
N ILE A 423 28.32 -19.03 66.01
CA ILE A 423 28.13 -18.14 64.85
C ILE A 423 29.36 -17.24 64.64
N VAL A 424 29.95 -16.70 65.71
CA VAL A 424 31.17 -15.88 65.64
C VAL A 424 32.39 -16.71 65.19
N LEU A 425 32.53 -17.94 65.69
CA LEU A 425 33.62 -18.85 65.28
C LEU A 425 33.49 -19.32 63.82
N MET A 426 32.26 -19.61 63.35
CA MET A 426 32.02 -19.91 61.93
C MET A 426 32.30 -18.71 61.03
N GLY A 427 31.88 -17.49 61.44
CA GLY A 427 32.18 -16.26 60.71
C GLY A 427 33.68 -16.00 60.57
N TYR A 428 34.45 -16.20 61.64
CA TYR A 428 35.90 -16.04 61.64
C TYR A 428 36.61 -17.09 60.77
N MET A 429 36.17 -18.36 60.80
CA MET A 429 36.73 -19.41 59.93
C MET A 429 36.43 -19.17 58.43
N LEU A 430 35.25 -18.65 58.10
CA LEU A 430 34.87 -18.34 56.72
C LEU A 430 35.60 -17.12 56.16
N MET A 431 35.92 -16.12 57.00
CA MET A 431 36.81 -15.01 56.60
C MET A 431 38.25 -15.47 56.36
N LYS A 432 38.81 -16.32 57.23
CA LYS A 432 40.18 -16.83 57.08
C LYS A 432 40.38 -17.71 55.83
N LYS A 433 39.32 -18.39 55.37
CA LYS A 433 39.34 -19.21 54.14
C LYS A 433 39.02 -18.44 52.85
N GLY A 434 38.79 -17.12 52.91
CA GLY A 434 38.59 -16.27 51.73
C GLY A 434 37.27 -16.49 50.97
N ILE A 435 36.31 -17.17 51.59
CA ILE A 435 35.01 -17.52 50.97
C ILE A 435 34.04 -16.32 51.01
N ILE A 436 34.22 -15.41 51.96
CA ILE A 436 33.42 -14.18 52.07
C ILE A 436 34.31 -12.98 51.72
N LYS A 437 34.08 -12.35 50.56
CA LYS A 437 34.64 -11.02 50.23
C LYS A 437 33.62 -9.95 50.63
N ILE A 438 33.92 -9.16 51.65
CA ILE A 438 33.13 -7.98 51.98
C ILE A 438 33.33 -6.98 50.83
N LYS A 439 32.23 -6.67 50.12
CA LYS A 439 32.21 -5.68 49.05
C LYS A 439 32.40 -4.32 49.71
N ASN A 440 33.49 -3.61 49.39
CA ASN A 440 33.68 -2.23 49.85
C ASN A 440 32.54 -1.37 49.31
N THR A 441 31.75 -0.81 50.22
CA THR A 441 30.74 0.21 49.93
C THR A 441 31.44 1.40 49.25
N PRO A 442 30.99 1.87 48.08
CA PRO A 442 31.53 3.07 47.47
C PRO A 442 31.26 4.28 48.36
N ALA A 443 32.26 5.17 48.44
CA ALA A 443 32.17 6.42 49.19
C ALA A 443 30.94 7.23 48.75
N ALA A 444 30.21 7.77 49.74
CA ALA A 444 29.06 8.62 49.52
C ALA A 444 29.44 9.82 48.61
N PRO A 445 28.59 10.20 47.64
CA PRO A 445 28.82 11.40 46.86
C PRO A 445 28.77 12.64 47.75
N ASN A 446 29.67 13.59 47.48
CA ASN A 446 29.72 14.90 48.14
C ASN A 446 28.34 15.60 48.08
N PRO A 447 27.93 16.31 49.14
CA PRO A 447 26.72 17.10 49.13
C PRO A 447 26.81 18.21 48.06
N VAL A 448 25.80 18.23 47.19
CA VAL A 448 25.59 19.29 46.20
C VAL A 448 25.36 20.61 46.94
N GLN A 449 26.16 21.62 46.63
CA GLN A 449 25.89 22.99 47.05
C GLN A 449 24.66 23.51 46.31
N ILE A 450 23.62 23.86 47.07
CA ILE A 450 22.49 24.65 46.58
C ILE A 450 23.00 26.09 46.42
N GLN A 451 23.08 26.57 45.19
CA GLN A 451 23.14 28.01 44.93
C GLN A 451 21.71 28.54 44.84
N GLU A 452 21.37 29.43 45.77
CA GLU A 452 20.31 30.42 45.59
C GLU A 452 20.82 31.48 44.59
N VAL A 453 20.20 31.56 43.40
CA VAL A 453 19.75 32.80 42.71
C VAL A 453 18.65 32.42 41.74
#